data_AF-A0A358FYG1-F1
#
_entry.id   AF-A0A358FYG1-F1
#
_cell.length_a   1.000
_cell.length_b   1.000
_cell.length_c   1.000
_cell.angle_alpha   90.00
_cell.angle_beta   90.00
_cell.angle_gamma   90.00
#
_symmetry.space_group_name_H-M   'P 1'
#
loop_
_entity.id
_entity.type
_entity.pdbx_description
1 polymer ?
#
loop_
_entity_poly.entity_id
_entity_poly.type
_entity_poly.pdbx_seq_one_letter_code
_entity_poly.pdbx_strand_id
1 'polypeptide(L)'
;MTQLPHSSQPFAGDIKRLLSDSTPASFAQHTAPTSAPNVLLIMLDDVGFGSMSTFGGPVPSPALQRVADEGLSYNQFHTTALCSPTRAALLTG
;
A
#
# COMPACT_ATOMS: atom_id res chain seq x y z
N MET A 1 -7.52 -0.91 -21.57
CA MET A 1 -6.68 -0.69 -20.38
C MET A 1 -6.15 0.72 -20.48
N THR A 2 -6.92 1.69 -20.01
CA THR A 2 -6.77 3.07 -20.49
C THR A 2 -6.25 3.93 -19.33
N GLN A 3 -4.93 4.07 -19.33
CA GLN A 3 -4.10 5.02 -18.57
C GLN A 3 -4.27 5.04 -17.04
N LEU A 4 -3.39 4.28 -16.38
CA LEU A 4 -3.03 4.46 -14.98
C LEU A 4 -1.63 5.10 -14.91
N PRO A 5 -1.32 5.92 -13.90
CA PRO A 5 -2.21 6.37 -12.83
C PRO A 5 -3.21 7.43 -13.30
N HIS A 6 -4.40 7.48 -12.67
CA HIS A 6 -5.37 8.54 -12.93
C HIS A 6 -4.83 9.88 -12.40
N SER A 7 -4.99 10.96 -13.16
CA SER A 7 -4.69 12.30 -12.64
C SER A 7 -5.62 12.60 -11.46
N SER A 8 -5.09 13.26 -10.44
CA SER A 8 -5.91 13.82 -9.36
C SER A 8 -6.96 14.77 -9.95
N GLN A 9 -8.22 14.60 -9.53
CA GLN A 9 -9.29 15.52 -9.88
C GLN A 9 -8.99 16.91 -9.30
N PRO A 10 -9.33 18.01 -10.00
CA PRO A 10 -9.26 19.34 -9.42
C PRO A 10 -10.05 19.41 -8.11
N PHE A 11 -9.54 20.15 -7.13
CA PHE A 11 -10.25 20.35 -5.86
C PHE A 11 -11.58 21.09 -6.13
N ALA A 12 -12.69 20.45 -5.77
CA ALA A 12 -14.04 20.96 -6.03
C ALA A 12 -14.63 21.81 -4.88
N GLY A 13 -13.87 22.01 -3.80
CA GLY A 13 -14.27 22.85 -2.67
C GLY A 13 -13.86 24.31 -2.85
N ASP A 14 -14.16 25.13 -1.86
CA ASP A 14 -13.80 26.54 -1.81
C ASP A 14 -12.83 26.79 -0.66
N ILE A 15 -11.62 27.26 -0.99
CA ILE A 15 -10.57 27.55 -0.02
C ILE A 15 -10.66 29.03 0.37
N LYS A 16 -10.99 29.30 1.64
CA LYS A 16 -10.99 30.64 2.23
C LYS A 16 -9.87 30.80 3.26
N ARG A 17 -9.78 31.99 3.86
CA ARG A 17 -8.81 32.30 4.90
C ARG A 17 -9.02 31.47 6.17
N LEU A 18 -10.28 31.26 6.55
CA LEU A 18 -10.65 30.51 7.75
C LEU A 18 -11.29 29.18 7.35
N LEU A 19 -11.06 28.15 8.17
CA LEU A 19 -11.67 26.83 7.98
C LEU A 19 -13.19 26.91 8.03
N SER A 20 -13.74 27.74 8.92
CA SER A 20 -15.18 27.97 9.08
C SER A 20 -15.86 28.47 7.81
N ASP A 21 -15.12 29.19 6.97
CA ASP A 21 -15.63 29.85 5.77
C ASP A 21 -15.32 29.03 4.51
N SER A 22 -14.55 27.95 4.67
CA SER A 22 -14.14 27.06 3.58
C SER A 22 -15.14 25.93 3.40
N THR A 23 -15.24 25.40 2.19
CA THR A 23 -16.05 24.20 1.91
C THR A 23 -15.14 23.05 1.47
N PRO A 24 -15.22 21.86 2.11
CA PRO A 24 -14.39 20.73 1.73
C PRO A 24 -14.89 20.11 0.42
N ALA A 25 -13.97 19.56 -0.38
CA ALA A 25 -14.34 18.65 -1.45
C ALA A 25 -14.53 17.24 -0.87
N SER A 26 -15.57 16.53 -1.34
CA SER A 26 -15.69 15.09 -1.11
C SER A 26 -14.72 14.36 -2.02
N PHE A 27 -13.95 13.42 -1.46
CA PHE A 27 -13.13 12.52 -2.25
C PHE A 27 -14.01 11.37 -2.73
N ALA A 28 -14.13 11.20 -4.05
CA ALA A 28 -14.83 10.06 -4.60
C ALA A 28 -14.07 8.79 -4.24
N GLN A 29 -14.73 7.88 -3.52
CA GLN A 29 -14.16 6.58 -3.23
C GLN A 29 -14.23 5.72 -4.49
N HIS A 30 -13.08 5.33 -5.02
CA HIS A 30 -13.03 4.39 -6.13
C HIS A 30 -13.57 3.04 -5.66
N THR A 31 -14.62 2.56 -6.34
CA THR A 31 -15.18 1.24 -6.08
C THR A 31 -14.58 0.26 -7.08
N ALA A 32 -14.15 -0.90 -6.61
CA ALA A 32 -13.66 -1.94 -7.49
C ALA A 32 -14.80 -2.46 -8.40
N PRO A 33 -14.51 -2.87 -9.66
CA PRO A 33 -15.49 -3.53 -10.51
C PRO A 33 -16.14 -4.74 -9.83
N THR A 34 -17.38 -5.09 -10.18
CA THR A 34 -18.17 -6.17 -9.54
C THR A 34 -17.46 -7.53 -9.51
N SER A 35 -16.60 -7.81 -10.50
CA SER A 35 -15.85 -9.08 -10.59
C SER A 35 -14.37 -8.96 -10.21
N ALA A 36 -13.94 -7.84 -9.61
CA ALA A 36 -12.57 -7.67 -9.18
C ALA A 36 -12.29 -8.55 -7.94
N PRO A 37 -11.09 -9.16 -7.85
CA PRO A 37 -10.71 -9.88 -6.64
C PRO A 37 -10.53 -8.91 -5.47
N ASN A 38 -10.73 -9.42 -4.25
CA ASN A 38 -10.33 -8.71 -3.05
C ASN A 38 -8.80 -8.74 -2.93
N VAL A 39 -8.21 -7.60 -2.58
CA VAL A 39 -6.77 -7.47 -2.34
C VAL A 39 -6.55 -7.05 -0.89
N LEU A 40 -5.76 -7.83 -0.16
CA LEU A 40 -5.28 -7.48 1.18
C LEU A 40 -3.76 -7.30 1.12
N LEU A 41 -3.31 -6.08 1.40
CA LEU A 41 -1.89 -5.73 1.46
C LEU A 41 -1.44 -5.61 2.92
N ILE A 42 -0.49 -6.45 3.32
CA ILE A 42 0.14 -6.41 4.64
C ILE A 42 1.59 -6.00 4.41
N MET A 43 2.01 -4.89 5.01
CA MET A 43 3.40 -4.44 4.98
C MET A 43 3.90 -4.28 6.41
N LEU A 44 5.02 -4.94 6.71
CA LEU A 44 5.65 -4.89 8.02
C LEU A 44 6.68 -3.75 8.06
N ASP A 45 6.70 -3.00 9.15
CA ASP A 45 7.63 -1.87 9.34
C ASP A 45 8.95 -2.38 9.94
N ASP A 46 10.08 -1.92 9.41
CA ASP A 46 11.43 -2.26 9.90
C ASP A 46 11.73 -3.76 10.06
N VAL A 47 11.11 -4.62 9.25
CA VAL A 47 11.40 -6.07 9.24
C VAL A 47 12.48 -6.39 8.22
N GLY A 48 13.62 -6.86 8.70
CA GLY A 48 14.71 -7.35 7.86
C GLY A 48 14.38 -8.68 7.19
N PHE A 49 14.94 -8.90 5.99
CA PHE A 49 14.70 -10.10 5.20
C PHE A 49 14.96 -11.41 5.98
N GLY A 50 16.05 -11.46 6.75
CA GLY A 50 16.44 -12.62 7.55
C GLY A 50 15.88 -12.64 8.97
N SER A 51 14.87 -11.83 9.30
CA SER A 51 14.31 -11.80 10.66
C SER A 51 13.37 -12.97 10.94
N MET A 52 12.50 -13.30 9.98
CA MET A 52 11.43 -14.29 10.11
C MET A 52 11.85 -15.68 9.63
N SER A 53 11.34 -16.73 10.27
CA SER A 53 11.61 -18.13 9.93
C SER A 53 11.28 -18.49 8.48
N THR A 54 10.32 -17.80 7.85
CA THR A 54 9.95 -17.98 6.43
C THR A 54 11.13 -17.79 5.45
N PHE A 55 12.13 -16.99 5.83
CA PHE A 55 13.36 -16.80 5.05
C PHE A 55 14.62 -17.23 5.82
N GLY A 56 14.47 -18.17 6.78
CA GLY A 56 15.58 -18.74 7.55
C GLY A 56 16.00 -17.94 8.79
N GLY A 57 15.21 -16.93 9.18
CA GLY A 57 15.44 -16.15 10.40
C GLY A 57 15.05 -16.86 11.69
N PRO A 58 15.45 -16.32 12.87
CA PRO A 58 15.21 -16.96 14.16
C PRO A 58 13.78 -16.75 14.69
N VAL A 59 13.01 -15.79 14.17
CA VAL A 59 11.67 -15.46 14.70
C VAL A 59 10.62 -16.40 14.09
N PRO A 60 9.93 -17.23 14.90
CA PRO A 60 8.87 -18.09 14.40
C PRO A 60 7.72 -17.27 13.82
N SER A 61 7.31 -17.58 12.59
CA SER A 61 6.29 -16.81 11.86
C SER A 61 5.26 -17.72 11.16
N PRO A 62 4.51 -18.55 11.92
CA PRO A 62 3.66 -19.60 11.34
C PRO A 62 2.54 -19.08 10.43
N ALA A 63 2.05 -17.85 10.66
CA ALA A 63 1.06 -17.24 9.78
C ALA A 63 1.66 -16.84 8.43
N LEU A 64 2.87 -16.27 8.42
CA LEU A 64 3.58 -15.92 7.18
C LEU A 64 4.01 -17.18 6.43
N GLN A 65 4.41 -18.23 7.15
CA GLN A 65 4.75 -19.52 6.56
C GLN A 65 3.57 -20.11 5.76
N ARG A 66 2.35 -20.11 6.32
CA ARG A 66 1.16 -20.57 5.59
C ARG A 66 0.92 -19.80 4.30
N VAL A 67 1.09 -18.47 4.33
CA VAL A 67 0.94 -17.63 3.13
C VAL A 67 2.02 -17.93 2.10
N ALA A 68 3.26 -18.19 2.53
CA ALA A 68 4.36 -18.54 1.64
C ALA A 68 4.17 -19.93 0.99
N ASP A 69 3.68 -20.91 1.75
CA ASP A 69 3.44 -22.29 1.29
C ASP A 69 2.29 -22.38 0.27
N GLU A 70 1.28 -21.52 0.40
CA GLU A 70 0.12 -21.44 -0.50
C GLU A 70 0.30 -20.43 -1.64
N GLY A 71 1.46 -19.77 -1.71
CA GLY A 71 1.66 -18.60 -2.56
C GLY A 71 3.00 -18.56 -3.28
N LEU A 72 3.43 -17.33 -3.59
CA LEU A 72 4.72 -17.05 -4.21
C LEU A 72 5.60 -16.28 -3.23
N SER A 73 6.88 -16.67 -3.18
CA SER A 73 7.89 -16.01 -2.36
C SER A 73 8.97 -15.39 -3.25
N TYR A 74 9.34 -14.15 -2.98
CA TYR A 74 10.38 -13.41 -3.70
C TYR A 74 11.58 -13.17 -2.78
N ASN A 75 12.77 -13.57 -3.21
CA ASN A 75 14.01 -13.46 -2.43
C ASN A 75 14.94 -12.32 -2.91
N GLN A 76 14.56 -11.60 -3.96
CA GLN A 76 15.27 -10.45 -4.52
C GLN A 76 14.34 -9.23 -4.58
N PHE A 77 13.70 -8.92 -3.45
CA PHE A 77 12.86 -7.75 -3.30
C PHE A 77 13.66 -6.62 -2.64
N HIS A 78 13.61 -5.43 -3.22
CA HIS A 78 14.35 -4.27 -2.74
C HIS A 78 13.38 -3.17 -2.28
N THR A 79 13.62 -2.64 -1.08
CA THR A 79 12.93 -1.47 -0.57
C THR A 79 13.80 -0.23 -0.76
N THR A 80 13.23 0.95 -0.57
CA THR A 80 14.06 2.12 -0.29
C THR A 80 14.66 1.98 1.11
N ALA A 81 15.76 2.67 1.41
CA ALA A 81 16.45 2.58 2.71
C ALA A 81 15.68 3.22 3.89
N LEU A 82 14.43 3.66 3.67
CA LEU A 82 13.59 4.33 4.66
C LEU A 82 12.12 3.90 4.52
N CYS A 83 11.34 4.00 5.60
CA CYS A 83 9.93 3.62 5.59
C CYS A 83 9.08 4.51 4.70
N SER A 84 9.26 5.84 4.78
CA SER A 84 8.43 6.81 4.04
C SER A 84 8.59 6.67 2.52
N PRO A 85 9.81 6.62 1.94
CA PRO A 85 9.97 6.46 0.50
C PRO A 85 9.57 5.05 0.01
N THR A 86 9.67 4.01 0.85
CA THR A 86 9.17 2.66 0.52
C THR A 86 7.65 2.65 0.43
N ARG A 87 6.97 3.28 1.39
CA ARG A 87 5.51 3.44 1.38
C ARG A 87 5.06 4.29 0.19
N ALA A 88 5.78 5.37 -0.12
CA ALA A 88 5.49 6.20 -1.28
C ALA A 88 5.58 5.38 -2.57
N ALA A 89 6.70 4.70 -2.83
CA ALA A 89 6.89 3.86 -4.02
C ALA A 89 5.83 2.74 -4.13
N LEU A 90 5.42 2.14 -3.00
CA LEU A 90 4.36 1.14 -2.99
C LEU A 90 2.99 1.71 -3.42
N LEU A 91 2.67 2.94 -3.00
CA LEU A 91 1.39 3.58 -3.26
C LEU A 91 1.32 4.25 -4.64
N THR A 92 2.46 4.74 -5.15
CA THR A 92 2.52 5.54 -6.37
C THR A 92 3.11 4.81 -7.57
N GLY A 93 3.76 3.65 -7.36
CA GLY A 93 4.75 3.12 -8.29
C GLY A 93 6.03 3.95 -8.29
#